data_AF-A0A514WQS6-F1
#
_entry.id   AF-A0A514WQS6-F1
#
_cell.length_a   1.000
_cell.length_b   1.000
_cell.length_c   1.000
_cell.angle_alpha   90.00
_cell.angle_beta   90.00
_cell.angle_gamma   90.00
#
_symmetry.space_group_name_H-M   'P 1'
#
loop_
_entity.id
_entity.type
_entity.pdbx_description
1 polymer ?
#
loop_
_entity_poly.entity_id
_entity_poly.type
_entity_poly.pdbx_seq_one_letter_code
_entity_poly.pdbx_strand_id
1 'polypeptide(L)' 'MSAASTLSPLRARLCSRENAIRVAQRMMQAGIAVMITPGNDLQPWRVIERTDLSASEVAARIALKRQEDLRCPA' A
#
# COMPACT_ATOMS: atom_id res chain seq x y z
N MET A 1 -22.49 12.02 -9.81
CA MET A 1 -23.03 10.69 -9.45
C MET A 1 -22.10 10.09 -8.42
N SER A 2 -22.47 10.13 -7.14
CA SER A 2 -21.63 9.61 -6.06
C SER A 2 -21.70 8.09 -6.07
N ALA A 3 -20.61 7.43 -6.41
CA ALA A 3 -20.43 6.00 -6.16
C ALA A 3 -20.37 5.77 -4.64
N ALA A 4 -21.53 5.78 -3.97
CA ALA A 4 -21.65 5.32 -2.60
C ALA A 4 -21.29 3.83 -2.61
N SER A 5 -20.11 3.54 -2.05
CA SER A 5 -19.36 2.30 -2.19
C SER A 5 -20.18 1.04 -1.90
N THR A 6 -20.08 0.05 -2.79
CA THR A 6 -20.65 -1.31 -2.68
C THR A 6 -19.97 -2.17 -1.61
N LEU A 7 -19.53 -1.57 -0.50
CA LEU A 7 -18.90 -2.27 0.61
C LEU A 7 -19.95 -2.61 1.66
N SER A 8 -19.92 -3.84 2.16
CA SER A 8 -20.73 -4.21 3.33
C SER A 8 -20.39 -3.29 4.52
N PRO A 9 -21.31 -3.09 5.48
CA PRO A 9 -21.07 -2.21 6.63
C PRO A 9 -19.77 -2.53 7.38
N LEU A 10 -19.44 -3.81 7.51
CA LEU A 10 -18.17 -4.25 8.11
C LEU A 10 -16.97 -3.82 7.28
N ARG A 11 -17.00 -4.04 5.95
CA ARG A 11 -15.91 -3.62 5.06
C ARG A 11 -15.74 -2.11 5.05
N ALA A 12 -16.83 -1.34 5.05
CA ALA A 12 -16.78 0.12 5.13
C ALA A 12 -16.06 0.58 6.41
N ARG A 13 -16.30 -0.08 7.55
CA ARG A 13 -15.61 0.21 8.81
C ARG A 13 -14.14 -0.19 8.79
N LEU A 14 -13.82 -1.39 8.30
CA LEU A 14 -12.44 -1.91 8.28
C LEU A 14 -11.56 -1.18 7.26
N CYS A 15 -12.13 -0.79 6.12
CA CYS A 15 -11.42 -0.11 5.06
C CYS A 15 -11.59 1.42 5.13
N SER A 16 -12.03 1.97 6.27
CA SER A 16 -12.13 3.41 6.47
C SER A 16 -10.76 4.04 6.68
N ARG A 17 -10.64 5.33 6.36
CA ARG A 17 -9.41 6.09 6.58
C ARG A 17 -9.03 6.15 8.05
N GLU A 18 -10.01 6.36 8.92
CA GLU A 18 -9.82 6.39 10.37
C GLU A 18 -9.29 5.06 10.88
N ASN A 19 -9.77 3.93 10.34
CA ASN A 19 -9.24 2.62 10.70
C ASN A 19 -7.79 2.44 10.26
N ALA A 20 -7.46 2.85 9.03
CA ALA A 20 -6.09 2.81 8.52
C ALA A 20 -5.14 3.65 9.40
N ILE A 21 -5.57 4.82 9.88
CA ILE A 21 -4.80 5.68 10.80
C ILE A 21 -4.53 4.96 12.13
N ARG A 22 -5.56 4.34 12.73
CA ARG A 22 -5.39 3.59 13.99
C ARG A 22 -4.43 2.41 13.84
N VAL A 23 -4.53 1.67 12.73
CA VAL A 23 -3.62 0.57 12.43
C VAL A 23 -2.20 1.09 12.24
N ALA A 24 -2.01 2.15 11.47
CA ALA A 24 -0.69 2.74 11.25
C ALA A 24 -0.04 3.20 12.56
N GLN A 25 -0.79 3.87 13.44
CA GLN A 25 -0.31 4.29 14.75
C GLN A 25 0.14 3.10 15.62
N ARG A 26 -0.64 2.02 15.65
CA ARG A 26 -0.27 0.80 16.39
C ARG A 26 0.97 0.13 15.83
N MET A 27 1.11 0.07 14.50
CA MET A 27 2.29 -0.48 13.85
C MET A 27 3.54 0.37 14.13
N MET A 28 3.41 1.70 14.09
CA MET A 28 4.51 2.62 14.46
C MET A 28 4.90 2.47 15.93
N GLN A 29 3.93 2.32 16.85
CA GLN A 29 4.20 2.03 18.25
C GLN A 29 4.92 0.69 18.46
N ALA A 30 4.71 -0.27 17.56
CA ALA A 30 5.42 -1.55 17.53
C ALA A 30 6.80 -1.46 16.82
N GLY A 31 7.26 -0.26 16.44
CA GLY A 31 8.54 -0.06 15.77
C GLY A 31 8.55 -0.34 14.27
N ILE A 32 7.38 -0.55 13.65
CA ILE A 32 7.27 -0.80 12.22
C ILE A 32 7.00 0.53 11.52
N ALA A 33 7.95 0.99 10.71
CA ALA A 33 7.76 2.17 9.89
C ALA A 33 6.71 1.87 8.80
N VAL A 34 5.63 2.65 8.76
CA VAL A 34 4.53 2.44 7.81
C VAL A 34 4.02 3.75 7.22
N MET A 35 3.33 3.66 6.09
CA MET A 35 2.59 4.77 5.49
C MET A 35 1.20 4.34 5.04
N ILE A 36 0.27 5.29 4.99
CA ILE A 36 -1.09 5.07 4.47
C ILE A 36 -1.12 5.52 3.03
N THR A 37 -1.59 4.64 2.15
CA THR A 37 -1.71 4.90 0.71
C THR A 37 -3.12 4.59 0.22
N PRO A 38 -3.62 5.31 -0.81
CA PRO A 38 -4.80 4.88 -1.54
C PRO A 38 -4.63 3.46 -2.11
N GLY A 39 -5.73 2.70 -2.13
CA GLY A 39 -5.78 1.36 -2.72
C GLY A 39 -6.80 1.26 -3.84
N ASN A 40 -7.55 0.17 -3.86
CA ASN A 40 -8.61 -0.10 -4.85
C ASN A 40 -9.99 0.02 -4.20
N ASP A 41 -11.06 -0.14 -4.99
CA ASP A 41 -12.45 -0.01 -4.52
C ASP A 41 -12.79 -0.94 -3.35
N LEU A 42 -12.13 -2.09 -3.26
CA LEU A 42 -12.32 -3.07 -2.19
C LEU A 42 -11.52 -2.73 -0.93
N GLN A 43 -10.41 -2.01 -1.05
CA GLN A 43 -9.55 -1.58 0.05
C GLN A 43 -9.05 -0.16 -0.22
N PRO A 44 -9.89 0.88 -0.05
CA PRO A 44 -9.55 2.23 -0.47
C PRO A 44 -8.35 2.82 0.28
N TRP A 45 -8.10 2.34 1.49
CA TRP A 45 -6.97 2.75 2.32
C TRP A 45 -6.14 1.53 2.72
N ARG A 46 -4.85 1.57 2.44
CA ARG A 46 -3.90 0.50 2.75
C ARG A 46 -2.80 1.05 3.65
N VAL A 47 -2.44 0.28 4.67
CA VAL A 47 -1.23 0.53 5.48
C VAL A 47 -0.14 -0.36 4.91
N ILE A 48 0.94 0.25 4.44
CA ILE A 48 2.09 -0.46 3.87
C ILE A 48 3.33 -0.15 4.69
N GLU A 49 4.21 -1.13 4.84
CA GLU A 49 5.52 -0.93 5.45
C GLU A 49 6.35 0.01 4.59
N ARG A 50 6.98 0.99 5.23
CA ARG A 50 7.91 1.89 4.61
C ARG A 50 9.25 1.17 4.56
N THR A 51 9.60 0.66 3.39
CA THR A 51 10.96 0.17 3.16
C THR A 51 11.85 1.38 2.91
N ASP A 52 12.72 1.72 3.85
CA ASP A 52 13.77 2.72 3.65
C ASP A 52 14.89 2.11 2.82
N LEU A 53 14.63 1.93 1.54
CA LEU A 53 15.65 1.54 0.57
C LEU A 53 16.52 2.75 0.26
N SER A 54 17.82 2.55 0.26
CA SER A 54 18.75 3.52 -0.30
C SER A 54 18.51 3.71 -1.81
N ALA A 55 18.91 4.87 -2.33
CA ALA A 55 18.75 5.16 -3.76
C ALA A 55 19.44 4.12 -4.67
N SER A 56 20.55 3.53 -4.22
CA SER A 56 21.26 2.46 -4.93
C SER A 56 20.46 1.16 -4.97
N GLU A 57 19.81 0.77 -3.87
CA GLU A 57 18.96 -0.43 -3.82
C GLU A 57 17.71 -0.27 -4.69
N VAL A 58 17.11 0.92 -4.71
CA VAL A 58 16.00 1.24 -5.62
C VAL A 58 16.46 1.14 -7.08
N ALA A 59 17.60 1.74 -7.42
CA ALA A 59 18.15 1.68 -8.77
C ALA A 59 18.46 0.25 -9.22
N ALA A 60 19.03 -0.57 -8.33
CA ALA A 60 19.33 -1.98 -8.60
C ALA A 60 18.04 -2.78 -8.89
N ARG A 61 16.98 -2.61 -8.10
CA ARG A 61 15.69 -3.27 -8.33
C ARG A 61 15.04 -2.85 -9.64
N ILE A 62 15.10 -1.57 -9.99
CA ILE A 62 14.56 -1.06 -11.28
C ILE A 62 15.33 -1.67 -12.45
N ALA A 63 16.66 -1.74 -12.37
CA ALA A 63 17.49 -2.33 -13.42
C ALA A 63 17.19 -3.82 -13.61
N LEU A 64 17.01 -4.56 -12.51
CA LEU A 64 16.71 -5.98 -12.52
C LEU A 64 15.33 -6.25 -13.15
N LYS A 65 14.32 -5.46 -12.78
CA LYS A 65 12.97 -5.56 -13.36
C LYS A 65 12.96 -5.28 -14.87
N ARG A 66 13.71 -4.26 -15.33
CA ARG A 66 13.87 -3.96 -16.76
C ARG A 66 14.51 -5.12 -17.51
N GLN A 67 15.50 -5.78 -16.92
CA GLN A 67 16.17 -6.92 -17.54
C GLN A 67 15.24 -8.14 -17.65
N GLU A 68 14.37 -8.36 -16.65
CA GLU A 68 13.33 -9.40 -16.70
C GLU A 68 12.29 -9.11 -17.78
N ASP A 69 11.81 -7.87 -17.87
CA ASP A 69 10.82 -7.46 -18.88
C ASP A 69 11.38 -7.56 -20.31
N LEU A 70 12.69 -7.38 -20.48
CA LEU A 70 13.39 -7.60 -21.75
C LEU A 70 13.63 -9.08 -22.09
N ARG A 71 13.60 -9.97 -21.09
CA ARG A 71 13.85 -11.42 -21.27
C ARG A 71 12.61 -12.20 -21.71
N CYS A 72 11.41 -11.68 -21.46
CA CYS A 72 10.16 -12.24 -21.96
C CYS A 72 9.59 -11.34 -23.07
N PRO A 73 9.79 -11.65 -24.36
CA PRO A 73 9.04 -10.97 -25.40
C PRO A 73 7.55 -11.33 -25.22
N ALA A 74 6.71 -10.29 -25.22
CA ALA A 74 5.25 -10.41 -25.23
C ALA A 74 4.75 -11.14 -26.49
#